data_AF-A0A5E8AVP8-F1
#
_entry.id   AF-A0A5E8AVP8-F1
#
_cell.length_a   1.000
_cell.length_b   1.000
_cell.length_c   1.000
_cell.angle_alpha   90.00
_cell.angle_beta   90.00
_cell.angle_gamma   90.00
#
_symmetry.space_group_name_H-M   'P 1'
#
loop_
_entity.id
_entity.type
_entity.pdbx_description
1 polymer ?
#
loop_
_entity_poly.entity_id
_entity_poly.type
_entity_poly.pdbx_seq_one_letter_code
_entity_poly.pdbx_strand_id
1 'polypeptide(L)'
;MKSVCVFCGSAEGKNPQFVAQAEILGKLMANQNIELIYGGSQIGIMGAVANSCMNASGKVTGVIPNFLASKEIAHTGVTKLVRVESMHERKTIMSQLSEGFVALPGGFGTLEELCEILTWRQLGLIHAPIGILNTNGYYDYLHQLFAHMTVNGLLKKVNFDFVIWETDPARLLDKMGTAAGEISARKPSGLSKS
;
A
#
# COMPACT_ATOMS: atom_id res chain seq x y z
N MET A 1 10.60 1.54 9.66
CA MET A 1 9.97 1.40 8.33
C MET A 1 10.45 2.57 7.47
N LYS A 2 11.10 2.30 6.33
CA LYS A 2 11.73 3.31 5.46
C LYS A 2 11.02 3.49 4.12
N SER A 3 10.23 2.53 3.69
CA SER A 3 9.47 2.58 2.44
C SER A 3 8.11 1.92 2.61
N VAL A 4 7.08 2.49 1.97
CA VAL A 4 5.71 1.98 1.99
C VAL A 4 5.16 1.94 0.58
N CYS A 5 4.63 0.77 0.20
CA CYS A 5 3.83 0.61 -1.00
C CYS A 5 2.42 1.17 -0.78
N VAL A 6 1.93 2.00 -1.69
CA VAL A 6 0.54 2.48 -1.67
C VAL A 6 -0.21 1.95 -2.89
N PHE A 7 -1.23 1.13 -2.63
CA PHE A 7 -2.21 0.69 -3.62
C PHE A 7 -3.43 1.63 -3.55
N CYS A 8 -3.83 2.20 -4.69
CA CYS A 8 -4.95 3.14 -4.71
C CYS A 8 -5.55 3.31 -6.12
N GLY A 9 -6.72 3.94 -6.21
CA GLY A 9 -7.41 4.14 -7.48
C GLY A 9 -6.67 5.06 -8.46
N SER A 10 -6.72 4.70 -9.75
CA SER A 10 -6.34 5.58 -10.87
C SER A 10 -7.36 6.69 -11.14
N ALA A 11 -8.55 6.60 -10.52
CA ALA A 11 -9.57 7.64 -10.52
C ALA A 11 -9.64 8.32 -9.15
N GLU A 12 -10.11 9.57 -9.12
CA GLU A 12 -10.29 10.36 -7.89
C GLU A 12 -11.50 9.88 -7.06
N GLY A 13 -12.46 9.21 -7.71
CA GLY A 13 -13.76 8.89 -7.14
C GLY A 13 -14.67 10.12 -7.07
N LYS A 14 -15.81 9.98 -6.39
CA LYS A 14 -16.81 11.07 -6.26
C LYS A 14 -16.73 11.82 -4.94
N ASN A 15 -16.08 11.24 -3.93
CA ASN A 15 -15.90 11.88 -2.64
C ASN A 15 -14.53 12.57 -2.61
N PRO A 16 -14.47 13.91 -2.48
CA PRO A 16 -13.20 14.64 -2.45
C PRO A 16 -12.28 14.25 -1.29
N GLN A 17 -12.83 13.62 -0.23
CA GLN A 17 -12.03 13.11 0.88
C GLN A 17 -11.03 12.04 0.44
N PHE A 18 -11.28 11.30 -0.63
CA PHE A 18 -10.33 10.27 -1.10
C PHE A 18 -9.01 10.88 -1.56
N VAL A 19 -9.07 11.96 -2.34
CA VAL A 19 -7.91 12.72 -2.78
C VAL A 19 -7.26 13.44 -1.59
N ALA A 20 -8.06 14.13 -0.77
CA ALA A 20 -7.54 14.88 0.38
C ALA A 20 -6.77 14.00 1.37
N GLN A 21 -7.29 12.80 1.69
CA GLN A 21 -6.60 11.86 2.59
C GLN A 21 -5.32 11.28 1.96
N ALA A 22 -5.29 11.08 0.64
CA ALA A 22 -4.11 10.65 -0.08
C ALA A 22 -3.01 11.72 -0.07
N GLU A 23 -3.38 12.99 -0.23
CA GLU A 23 -2.45 14.12 -0.11
C GLU A 23 -1.87 14.22 1.31
N ILE A 24 -2.71 14.10 2.34
CA ILE A 24 -2.25 14.10 3.73
C ILE A 24 -1.26 12.95 3.98
N LEU A 25 -1.59 11.74 3.53
CA LEU A 25 -0.71 10.58 3.65
C LEU A 25 0.65 10.84 2.96
N GLY A 26 0.65 11.32 1.71
CA GLY A 26 1.88 11.59 0.96
C GLY A 26 2.79 12.59 1.67
N LYS A 27 2.22 13.69 2.19
CA LYS A 27 2.96 14.70 2.96
C LYS A 27 3.55 14.13 4.26
N LEU A 28 2.78 13.31 4.98
CA LEU A 28 3.25 12.68 6.21
C LEU A 28 4.38 11.69 5.95
N MET A 29 4.28 10.89 4.89
CA MET A 29 5.35 9.97 4.49
C MET A 29 6.65 10.72 4.23
N ALA A 30 6.60 11.81 3.45
CA ALA A 30 7.77 12.66 3.18
C ALA A 30 8.38 13.22 4.49
N ASN A 31 7.55 13.80 5.36
CA ASN A 31 8.00 14.37 6.65
C ASN A 31 8.63 13.33 7.58
N GLN A 32 8.22 12.06 7.47
CA GLN A 32 8.76 10.95 8.25
C GLN A 32 9.93 10.24 7.54
N ASN A 33 10.40 10.77 6.40
CA ASN A 33 11.43 10.16 5.55
C ASN A 33 11.07 8.73 5.09
N ILE A 34 9.78 8.47 4.85
CA ILE A 34 9.28 7.23 4.29
C ILE A 34 9.16 7.41 2.78
N GLU A 35 9.87 6.59 2.02
CA GLU A 35 9.75 6.56 0.56
C GLU A 35 8.40 5.96 0.13
N LEU A 36 7.74 6.63 -0.82
CA LEU A 36 6.53 6.13 -1.45
C LEU A 36 6.88 5.19 -2.61
N ILE A 37 6.42 3.94 -2.53
CA ILE A 37 6.41 3.00 -3.65
C ILE A 37 4.98 2.89 -4.18
N TYR A 38 4.75 2.99 -5.49
CA TYR A 38 3.39 2.91 -6.05
C TYR A 38 3.36 2.52 -7.53
N GLY A 39 2.16 2.46 -8.13
CA GLY A 39 1.91 2.01 -9.51
C GLY A 39 2.35 2.95 -10.64
N GLY A 40 2.92 4.13 -10.34
CA GLY A 40 3.56 4.98 -11.36
C GLY A 40 2.63 5.85 -12.22
N SER A 41 1.34 5.95 -11.90
CA SER A 41 0.38 6.82 -12.58
C SER A 41 0.40 8.25 -12.04
N GLN A 42 0.16 9.25 -12.90
CA GLN A 42 0.08 10.67 -12.48
C GLN A 42 -1.34 11.17 -12.17
N ILE A 43 -2.37 10.32 -12.33
CA ILE A 43 -3.78 10.72 -12.22
C ILE A 43 -4.46 10.07 -11.01
N GLY A 44 -5.63 10.62 -10.65
CA GLY A 44 -6.46 10.07 -9.58
C GLY A 44 -5.80 10.14 -8.21
N ILE A 45 -6.17 9.20 -7.34
CA ILE A 45 -5.62 9.09 -5.98
C ILE A 45 -4.11 8.80 -6.04
N MET A 46 -3.67 8.02 -7.03
CA MET A 46 -2.24 7.77 -7.31
C MET A 46 -1.44 9.06 -7.54
N GLY A 47 -1.95 9.95 -8.39
CA GLY A 47 -1.32 11.26 -8.63
C GLY A 47 -1.30 12.11 -7.37
N ALA A 48 -2.39 12.13 -6.61
CA ALA A 48 -2.52 12.93 -5.39
C ALA A 48 -1.47 12.56 -4.31
N VAL A 49 -1.33 11.26 -4.00
CA VAL A 49 -0.35 10.80 -3.00
C VAL A 49 1.10 11.04 -3.46
N ALA A 50 1.38 10.80 -4.75
CA ALA A 50 2.71 10.98 -5.31
C ALA A 50 3.13 12.46 -5.34
N ASN A 51 2.28 13.33 -5.88
CA ASN A 51 2.55 14.76 -5.95
C ASN A 51 2.69 15.38 -4.57
N SER A 52 1.81 15.04 -3.61
CA SER A 52 1.90 15.57 -2.26
C SER A 52 3.19 15.14 -1.54
N CYS A 53 3.61 13.88 -1.72
CA CYS A 53 4.90 13.40 -1.21
C CYS A 53 6.09 14.19 -1.79
N MET A 54 6.12 14.37 -3.11
CA MET A 54 7.20 15.13 -3.77
C MET A 54 7.21 16.62 -3.40
N ASN A 55 6.03 17.24 -3.29
CA ASN A 55 5.89 18.65 -2.89
C ASN A 55 6.41 18.88 -1.46
N ALA A 56 6.39 17.84 -0.63
CA ALA A 56 7.01 17.82 0.70
C ALA A 56 8.47 17.33 0.69
N SER A 57 9.13 17.31 -0.47
CA SER A 57 10.52 16.85 -0.67
C SER A 57 10.76 15.38 -0.32
N GLY A 58 9.71 14.56 -0.36
CA GLY A 58 9.79 13.10 -0.20
C GLY A 58 10.31 12.39 -1.45
N LYS A 59 10.70 11.13 -1.28
CA LYS A 59 11.11 10.24 -2.37
C LYS A 59 9.93 9.43 -2.87
N VAL A 60 9.79 9.32 -4.19
CA VAL A 60 8.73 8.54 -4.84
C VAL A 60 9.32 7.63 -5.91
N THR A 61 9.08 6.33 -5.78
CA THR A 61 9.38 5.33 -6.80
C THR A 61 8.09 4.77 -7.39
N GLY A 62 7.86 5.03 -8.68
CA GLY A 62 6.79 4.43 -9.47
C GLY A 62 7.25 3.16 -10.19
N VAL A 63 6.39 2.14 -10.27
CA VAL A 63 6.61 0.93 -11.06
C VAL A 63 5.44 0.75 -12.02
N ILE A 64 5.69 0.83 -13.33
CA ILE A 64 4.63 0.83 -14.35
C ILE A 64 4.95 -0.12 -15.52
N PRO A 65 4.02 -0.99 -15.92
CA PRO A 65 4.17 -1.79 -17.13
C PRO A 65 4.18 -0.94 -18.39
N ASN A 66 5.00 -1.31 -19.38
CA ASN A 66 5.08 -0.57 -20.65
C ASN A 66 3.72 -0.41 -21.34
N PHE A 67 2.87 -1.43 -21.29
CA PHE A 67 1.54 -1.40 -21.90
C PHE A 67 0.51 -0.51 -21.15
N LEU A 68 0.80 -0.13 -19.90
CA LEU A 68 -0.02 0.79 -19.10
C LEU A 68 0.51 2.22 -19.12
N ALA A 69 1.77 2.45 -19.51
CA ALA A 69 2.37 3.78 -19.46
C ALA A 69 1.59 4.85 -20.24
N SER A 70 0.93 4.48 -21.34
CA SER A 70 0.06 5.38 -22.11
C SER A 70 -1.37 5.48 -21.55
N LYS A 71 -1.92 4.39 -21.00
CA LYS A 71 -3.30 4.33 -20.49
C LYS A 71 -3.45 4.95 -19.10
N GLU A 72 -2.52 4.67 -18.20
CA GLU A 72 -2.51 5.18 -16.82
C GLU A 72 -1.74 6.49 -16.68
N ILE A 73 -1.21 7.01 -17.80
CA ILE A 73 -0.40 8.22 -17.89
C ILE A 73 0.76 8.20 -16.90
N ALA A 74 1.89 7.65 -17.35
CA ALA A 74 3.09 7.49 -16.52
C ALA A 74 3.55 8.83 -15.92
N HIS A 75 3.83 8.82 -14.62
CA HIS A 75 4.31 9.99 -13.90
C HIS A 75 5.82 10.14 -14.10
N THR A 76 6.24 10.96 -15.06
CA THR A 76 7.66 11.15 -15.41
C THR A 76 8.43 12.07 -14.45
N GLY A 77 7.73 12.73 -13.52
CA GLY A 77 8.30 13.65 -12.54
C GLY A 77 8.71 13.01 -11.21
N VAL A 78 8.45 11.71 -11.01
CA VAL A 78 8.82 11.00 -9.77
C VAL A 78 10.33 10.82 -9.64
N THR A 79 10.81 10.60 -8.41
CA THR A 79 12.24 10.39 -8.13
C THR A 79 12.83 9.23 -8.93
N LYS A 80 12.06 8.14 -9.07
CA LYS A 80 12.44 7.00 -9.90
C LYS A 80 11.21 6.37 -10.54
N LEU A 81 11.26 6.14 -11.85
CA LEU A 81 10.22 5.40 -12.56
C LEU A 81 10.81 4.11 -13.13
N VAL A 82 10.35 2.96 -12.64
CA VAL A 82 10.75 1.63 -13.11
C VAL A 82 9.72 1.15 -14.13
N ARG A 83 10.17 0.85 -15.34
CA ARG A 83 9.35 0.24 -16.38
C ARG A 83 9.54 -1.28 -16.36
N VAL A 84 8.44 -2.01 -16.52
CA VAL A 84 8.41 -3.47 -16.48
C VAL A 84 7.60 -4.04 -17.64
N GLU A 85 7.72 -5.33 -17.90
CA GLU A 85 7.04 -5.98 -19.03
C GLU A 85 5.70 -6.63 -18.64
N SER A 86 5.46 -6.87 -17.34
CA SER A 86 4.24 -7.55 -16.89
C SER A 86 3.67 -7.01 -15.57
N MET A 87 2.40 -7.31 -15.30
CA MET A 87 1.77 -7.03 -13.99
C MET A 87 2.43 -7.83 -12.85
N HIS A 88 2.87 -9.06 -13.11
CA HIS A 88 3.55 -9.87 -12.11
C HIS A 88 4.88 -9.26 -11.70
N GLU A 89 5.67 -8.79 -12.68
CA GLU A 89 6.93 -8.09 -12.43
C GLU A 89 6.69 -6.77 -11.68
N ARG A 90 5.67 -6.01 -12.07
CA ARG A 90 5.24 -4.78 -11.36
C ARG A 90 5.06 -5.04 -9.86
N LYS A 91 4.18 -6.00 -9.51
CA LYS A 91 3.84 -6.31 -8.11
C LYS A 91 5.04 -6.89 -7.35
N THR A 92 5.85 -7.71 -8.01
CA THR A 92 7.11 -8.26 -7.44
C THR A 92 8.07 -7.14 -7.06
N ILE A 93 8.36 -6.21 -7.98
CA ILE A 93 9.28 -5.09 -7.71
C ILE A 93 8.70 -4.17 -6.62
N MET A 94 7.41 -3.81 -6.71
CA MET A 94 6.76 -2.98 -5.70
C MET A 94 6.88 -3.60 -4.30
N SER A 95 6.66 -4.91 -4.18
CA SER A 95 6.81 -5.61 -2.90
C SER A 95 8.26 -5.67 -2.41
N GLN A 96 9.23 -5.89 -3.30
CA GLN A 96 10.65 -5.98 -2.92
C GLN A 96 11.22 -4.64 -2.41
N LEU A 97 10.69 -3.53 -2.93
CA LEU A 97 11.11 -2.18 -2.53
C LEU A 97 10.44 -1.69 -1.24
N SER A 98 9.48 -2.44 -0.69
CA SER A 98 8.58 -1.95 0.37
C SER A 98 8.79 -2.65 1.71
N GLU A 99 8.82 -1.87 2.78
CA GLU A 99 8.84 -2.37 4.17
C GLU A 99 7.44 -2.38 4.82
N GLY A 100 6.43 -1.82 4.15
CA GLY A 100 5.03 -1.78 4.58
C GLY A 100 4.10 -1.54 3.39
N PHE A 101 2.81 -1.82 3.57
CA PHE A 101 1.80 -1.70 2.51
C PHE A 101 0.58 -0.95 3.01
N VAL A 102 0.03 -0.04 2.21
CA VAL A 102 -1.20 0.70 2.49
C VAL A 102 -2.15 0.59 1.30
N ALA A 103 -3.42 0.29 1.56
CA ALA A 103 -4.48 0.51 0.58
C ALA A 103 -5.27 1.78 0.90
N LEU A 104 -5.43 2.65 -0.10
CA LEU A 104 -6.40 3.75 -0.13
C LEU A 104 -7.60 3.34 -1.00
N PRO A 105 -8.71 4.11 -1.00
CA PRO A 105 -9.85 3.82 -1.86
C PRO A 105 -9.46 3.55 -3.32
N GLY A 106 -10.07 2.52 -3.90
CA GLY A 106 -9.75 2.05 -5.25
C GLY A 106 -10.63 0.87 -5.67
N GLY A 107 -10.57 0.53 -6.95
CA GLY A 107 -11.38 -0.53 -7.55
C GLY A 107 -10.70 -1.92 -7.52
N PHE A 108 -10.99 -2.74 -8.53
CA PHE A 108 -10.46 -4.11 -8.60
C PHE A 108 -8.94 -4.18 -8.62
N GLY A 109 -8.24 -3.25 -9.28
CA GLY A 109 -6.78 -3.24 -9.27
C GLY A 109 -6.20 -3.12 -7.86
N THR A 110 -6.73 -2.19 -7.06
CA THR A 110 -6.31 -2.01 -5.67
C THR A 110 -6.63 -3.22 -4.80
N LEU A 111 -7.81 -3.84 -5.00
CA LEU A 111 -8.18 -5.05 -4.25
C LEU A 111 -7.34 -6.27 -4.66
N GLU A 112 -6.98 -6.39 -5.92
CA GLU A 112 -6.11 -7.46 -6.43
C GLU A 112 -4.72 -7.38 -5.81
N GLU A 113 -4.11 -6.19 -5.83
CA GLU A 113 -2.81 -5.92 -5.20
C GLU A 113 -2.86 -6.16 -3.68
N LEU A 114 -3.92 -5.69 -2.99
CA LEU A 114 -4.10 -5.90 -1.55
C LEU A 114 -4.25 -7.39 -1.19
N CYS A 115 -5.11 -8.12 -1.88
CA CYS A 115 -5.36 -9.54 -1.61
C CYS A 115 -4.11 -10.40 -1.84
N GLU A 116 -3.29 -10.06 -2.84
CA GLU A 116 -2.02 -10.76 -3.08
C GLU A 116 -1.04 -10.56 -1.91
N ILE A 117 -0.86 -9.31 -1.45
CA ILE A 117 0.01 -9.01 -0.30
C ILE A 117 -0.50 -9.67 0.99
N LEU A 118 -1.82 -9.70 1.23
CA LEU A 118 -2.42 -10.42 2.36
C LEU A 118 -2.13 -11.93 2.27
N THR A 119 -2.24 -12.50 1.07
CA THR A 119 -1.93 -13.90 0.83
C THR A 119 -0.45 -14.19 1.09
N TRP A 120 0.45 -13.35 0.60
CA TRP A 120 1.89 -13.49 0.85
C TRP A 120 2.24 -13.35 2.33
N ARG A 121 1.55 -12.47 3.06
CA ARG A 121 1.70 -12.34 4.51
C ARG A 121 1.23 -13.60 5.25
N GLN A 122 0.09 -14.16 4.83
CA GLN A 122 -0.45 -15.42 5.35
C GLN A 122 0.49 -16.61 5.10
N LEU A 123 1.15 -16.65 3.94
CA LEU A 123 2.10 -17.69 3.58
C LEU A 123 3.50 -17.47 4.18
N GLY A 124 3.75 -16.35 4.86
CA GLY A 124 5.05 -16.01 5.42
C GLY A 124 6.10 -15.61 4.37
N LEU A 125 5.69 -15.29 3.14
CA LEU A 125 6.58 -14.81 2.08
C LEU A 125 7.04 -13.36 2.33
N ILE A 126 6.21 -12.59 3.03
CA ILE A 126 6.54 -11.25 3.50
C ILE A 126 6.27 -11.12 4.99
N HIS A 127 7.01 -10.21 5.63
CA HIS A 127 6.88 -9.86 7.04
C HIS A 127 6.83 -8.34 7.16
N ALA A 128 5.70 -7.76 6.80
CA ALA A 128 5.47 -6.32 6.77
C ALA A 128 4.10 -5.97 7.37
N PRO A 129 3.93 -4.78 7.97
CA PRO A 129 2.62 -4.26 8.34
C PRO A 129 1.79 -3.96 7.08
N ILE A 130 0.49 -4.22 7.16
CA ILE A 130 -0.47 -3.95 6.10
C ILE A 130 -1.56 -3.05 6.66
N GLY A 131 -1.69 -1.86 6.10
CA GLY A 131 -2.63 -0.84 6.51
C GLY A 131 -3.76 -0.65 5.49
N ILE A 132 -4.95 -0.32 5.96
CA ILE A 132 -6.04 0.18 5.12
C ILE A 132 -6.49 1.52 5.70
N LEU A 133 -6.37 2.58 4.89
CA LEU A 133 -6.92 3.88 5.22
C LEU A 133 -8.40 3.93 4.80
N ASN A 134 -9.28 3.63 5.75
CA ASN A 134 -10.72 3.53 5.57
C ASN A 134 -11.40 4.92 5.52
N THR A 135 -11.01 5.72 4.52
CA THR A 135 -11.51 7.09 4.33
C THR A 135 -13.02 7.10 4.17
N ASN A 136 -13.72 7.79 5.09
CA ASN A 136 -15.17 7.95 5.07
C ASN A 136 -15.93 6.62 4.94
N GLY A 137 -15.45 5.55 5.59
CA GLY A 137 -16.10 4.23 5.60
C GLY A 137 -16.05 3.47 4.27
N TYR A 138 -15.19 3.88 3.32
CA TYR A 138 -15.11 3.27 1.99
C TYR A 138 -14.96 1.74 2.01
N TYR A 139 -14.22 1.21 2.98
CA TYR A 139 -13.93 -0.21 3.17
C TYR A 139 -14.72 -0.87 4.31
N ASP A 140 -15.78 -0.25 4.84
CA ASP A 140 -16.62 -0.87 5.89
C ASP A 140 -17.19 -2.22 5.42
N TYR A 141 -17.65 -2.29 4.17
CA TYR A 141 -18.17 -3.54 3.59
C TYR A 141 -17.07 -4.58 3.35
N LEU A 142 -15.84 -4.15 3.05
CA LEU A 142 -14.70 -5.07 2.92
C LEU A 142 -14.31 -5.64 4.28
N HIS A 143 -14.27 -4.80 5.32
CA HIS A 143 -14.03 -5.26 6.69
C HIS A 143 -15.11 -6.26 7.13
N GLN A 144 -16.39 -5.98 6.84
CA GLN A 144 -17.50 -6.91 7.09
C GLN A 144 -17.35 -8.22 6.32
N LEU A 145 -16.90 -8.19 5.07
CA LEU A 145 -16.61 -9.39 4.29
C LEU A 145 -15.51 -10.24 4.95
N PHE A 146 -14.42 -9.63 5.39
CA PHE A 146 -13.34 -10.35 6.09
C PHE A 146 -13.85 -10.95 7.40
N ALA A 147 -14.67 -10.21 8.15
CA ALA A 147 -15.29 -10.71 9.38
C ALA A 147 -16.21 -11.91 9.09
N HIS A 148 -16.99 -11.83 8.00
CA HIS A 148 -17.85 -12.91 7.56
C HIS A 148 -17.04 -14.16 7.15
N MET A 149 -15.93 -14.00 6.43
CA MET A 149 -15.02 -15.10 6.11
C MET A 149 -14.46 -15.76 7.38
N THR A 150 -14.18 -14.98 8.43
CA THR A 150 -13.72 -15.51 9.73
C THR A 150 -14.81 -16.26 10.46
N VAL A 151 -16.03 -15.73 10.53
CA VAL A 151 -17.18 -16.42 11.15
C VAL A 151 -17.48 -17.75 10.46
N ASN A 152 -17.33 -17.82 9.13
CA ASN A 152 -17.52 -19.04 8.35
C ASN A 152 -16.27 -19.96 8.32
N GLY A 153 -15.21 -19.64 9.06
CA GLY A 153 -14.01 -20.49 9.16
C GLY A 153 -13.11 -20.51 7.93
N LEU A 154 -13.35 -19.64 6.94
CA LEU A 154 -12.54 -19.53 5.72
C LEU A 154 -11.32 -18.60 5.89
N LEU A 155 -11.35 -17.72 6.89
CA LEU A 155 -10.23 -16.84 7.24
C LEU A 155 -9.88 -16.99 8.72
N LYS A 156 -8.65 -17.43 9.03
CA LYS A 156 -8.19 -17.54 10.42
C LYS A 156 -8.13 -16.14 11.06
N LYS A 157 -8.49 -16.04 12.35
CA LYS A 157 -8.44 -14.77 13.11
C LYS A 157 -7.09 -14.08 13.04
N VAL A 158 -5.99 -14.84 13.14
CA VAL A 158 -4.63 -14.30 13.02
C VAL A 158 -4.37 -13.63 11.67
N ASN A 159 -4.99 -14.10 10.58
CA ASN A 159 -4.86 -13.50 9.25
C ASN A 159 -5.74 -12.27 9.10
N PHE A 160 -6.95 -12.30 9.68
CA PHE A 160 -7.82 -11.12 9.79
C PHE A 160 -7.11 -9.97 10.51
N ASP A 161 -6.35 -10.29 11.57
CA ASP A 161 -5.60 -9.33 12.39
C ASP A 161 -4.31 -8.81 11.73
N PHE A 162 -3.96 -9.24 10.51
CA PHE A 162 -2.85 -8.64 9.78
C PHE A 162 -3.12 -7.20 9.35
N VAL A 163 -4.40 -6.83 9.21
CA VAL A 163 -4.80 -5.52 8.68
C VAL A 163 -4.95 -4.51 9.80
N ILE A 164 -4.20 -3.42 9.70
CA ILE A 164 -4.35 -2.23 10.53
C ILE A 164 -5.37 -1.32 9.84
N TRP A 165 -6.57 -1.24 10.43
CA TRP A 165 -7.65 -0.39 9.96
C TRP A 165 -7.58 0.97 10.65
N GLU A 166 -7.48 2.05 9.88
CA GLU A 166 -7.52 3.42 10.41
C GLU A 166 -8.24 4.36 9.47
N THR A 167 -8.79 5.45 10.04
CA THR A 167 -9.41 6.54 9.26
C THR A 167 -8.52 7.78 9.19
N ASP A 168 -7.45 7.82 9.99
CA ASP A 168 -6.51 8.93 10.06
C ASP A 168 -5.12 8.49 9.56
N PRO A 169 -4.53 9.20 8.58
CA PRO A 169 -3.23 8.84 8.01
C PRO A 169 -2.08 8.82 9.02
N ALA A 170 -2.07 9.73 9.99
CA ALA A 170 -0.99 9.82 10.96
C ALA A 170 -1.03 8.64 11.94
N ARG A 171 -2.22 8.32 12.47
CA ARG A 171 -2.43 7.12 13.30
C ARG A 171 -2.13 5.83 12.54
N LEU A 172 -2.46 5.77 11.25
CA LEU A 172 -2.15 4.61 10.42
C LEU A 172 -0.63 4.39 10.34
N LEU A 173 0.13 5.42 9.97
CA LEU A 173 1.59 5.32 9.86
C LEU A 173 2.25 4.98 11.22
N ASP A 174 1.76 5.56 12.32
CA ASP A 174 2.30 5.30 13.66
C ASP A 174 2.09 3.84 14.10
N LYS A 175 0.87 3.31 13.90
CA LYS A 175 0.57 1.90 14.15
C LYS A 175 1.37 0.95 13.27
N MET A 176 1.55 1.30 11.99
CA MET A 176 2.39 0.53 11.07
C MET A 176 3.87 0.55 11.50
N GLY A 177 4.38 1.70 11.95
CA GLY A 177 5.74 1.82 12.48
C GLY A 177 5.97 0.93 13.70
N THR A 178 5.03 0.93 14.64
CA THR A 178 5.04 0.04 15.82
C THR A 178 5.01 -1.43 15.41
N ALA A 179 4.06 -1.82 14.55
CA ALA A 179 3.94 -3.19 14.07
C ALA A 179 5.18 -3.67 13.31
N ALA A 180 5.82 -2.81 12.52
CA ALA A 180 7.09 -3.13 11.85
C ALA A 180 8.21 -3.46 12.86
N GLY A 181 8.27 -2.73 13.98
CA GLY A 181 9.21 -3.01 15.08
C GLY A 181 8.98 -4.39 15.70
N GLU A 182 7.73 -4.73 15.99
CA GLU A 182 7.36 -6.04 16.55
C GLU A 182 7.64 -7.20 15.58
N ILE A 183 7.33 -7.02 14.31
CA ILE A 183 7.57 -8.02 13.26
C ILE A 183 9.08 -8.29 13.12
N SER A 184 9.90 -7.23 13.17
CA SER A 184 11.36 -7.35 13.14
C SER A 184 11.91 -8.10 14.36
N ALA A 185 11.40 -7.79 15.55
CA ALA A 185 11.82 -8.42 16.81
C ALA A 185 11.45 -9.92 16.90
N ARG A 186 10.40 -10.36 16.21
CA ARG A 186 9.96 -11.77 16.17
C ARG A 186 10.69 -12.64 15.16
N LYS A 187 11.58 -12.10 14.31
CA LYS A 187 12.39 -12.93 13.42
C LYS A 187 13.36 -13.77 14.26
N PRO A 188 13.29 -15.12 14.21
CA PRO A 188 14.30 -15.95 14.85
C PRO A 188 15.66 -15.66 14.20
N SER A 189 16.69 -15.49 15.03
CA SER A 189 18.08 -15.58 14.57
C SER A 189 18.32 -16.98 13.99
N GLY A 190 18.35 -17.10 12.67
CA GLY A 190 18.79 -18.30 11.98
C GLY A 190 17.68 -19.14 11.35
N LEU A 191 17.51 -18.97 10.04
CA LEU A 191 17.40 -20.13 9.16
C LEU A 191 18.84 -20.46 8.75
N SER A 192 19.43 -21.44 9.43
CA SER A 192 20.61 -22.12 8.91
C SER A 192 20.24 -22.66 7.53
N LYS A 193 20.98 -22.23 6.51
CA LYS A 193 21.01 -22.96 5.24
C LYS A 193 21.43 -24.40 5.56
N SER A 194 20.52 -25.34 5.36
CA SER A 194 20.83 -26.76 5.14
C SER A 194 20.48 -27.06 3.69
#